data_AF-X6NG82-F1
#
_entry.id   AF-X6NG82-F1
#
_cell.length_a   1.000
_cell.length_b   1.000
_cell.length_c   1.000
_cell.angle_alpha   90.00
_cell.angle_beta   90.00
_cell.angle_gamma   90.00
#
_symmetry.space_group_name_H-M   'P 1'
#
loop_
_entity.id
_entity.type
_entity.pdbx_description
1 polymer ?
#
loop_
_entity_poly.entity_id
_entity_poly.type
_entity_poly.pdbx_seq_one_letter_code
_entity_poly.pdbx_strand_id
1 'polypeptide(L)'
;MYLFPLEAKDGANNGLDIARKRLEQVKAKHPEISYADLWVLASYVAIESMGGPHIEFRGGRKDATDEKACPPNGRLPDASKGAQHVRDVFGRLIFLKPTLKNT
;
A
#
# COMPACT_ATOMS: atom_id res chain seq x y z
N MET A 1 2.35 -12.55 10.65
CA MET A 1 1.09 -11.83 10.85
C MET A 1 1.05 -10.83 9.71
N TYR A 2 0.52 -11.12 8.52
CA TYR A 2 -0.72 -11.83 8.17
C TYR A 2 -1.99 -11.04 8.46
N LEU A 3 -1.94 -9.70 8.46
CA LEU A 3 -2.90 -8.94 9.27
C LEU A 3 -4.34 -9.39 9.09
N PHE A 4 -4.78 -9.74 7.87
CA PHE A 4 -5.96 -10.58 7.68
C PHE A 4 -5.75 -11.58 6.53
N PRO A 5 -6.10 -12.88 6.67
CA PRO A 5 -5.84 -13.91 5.67
C PRO A 5 -6.47 -13.66 4.30
N LEU A 6 -7.64 -13.01 4.28
CA LEU A 6 -8.41 -12.75 3.05
C LEU A 6 -7.58 -11.94 2.04
N GLU A 7 -7.07 -10.79 2.45
CA GLU A 7 -6.28 -9.90 1.59
C GLU A 7 -4.84 -10.37 1.46
N ALA A 8 -4.26 -10.94 2.52
CA ALA A 8 -2.87 -11.41 2.50
C ALA A 8 -2.65 -12.59 1.54
N LYS A 9 -3.70 -13.38 1.27
CA LYS A 9 -3.68 -14.53 0.34
C LYS A 9 -4.32 -14.22 -1.02
N ASP A 10 -4.69 -12.97 -1.31
CA ASP A 10 -5.08 -12.59 -2.66
C ASP A 10 -3.91 -12.88 -3.61
N GLY A 11 -4.17 -13.59 -4.71
CA GLY A 11 -3.14 -13.96 -5.69
C GLY A 11 -2.42 -12.75 -6.30
N ALA A 12 -3.09 -11.60 -6.37
CA ALA A 12 -2.48 -10.35 -6.82
C ALA A 12 -1.48 -9.75 -5.80
N ASN A 13 -1.46 -10.25 -4.56
CA ASN A 13 -0.53 -9.88 -3.49
C ASN A 13 0.62 -10.89 -3.28
N ASN A 14 0.76 -11.88 -4.17
CA ASN A 14 1.81 -12.90 -4.07
C ASN A 14 3.21 -12.27 -4.01
N GLY A 15 4.03 -12.71 -3.04
CA GLY A 15 5.41 -12.24 -2.81
C GLY A 15 5.56 -11.05 -1.86
N LEU A 16 4.48 -10.32 -1.54
CA LEU A 16 4.54 -9.19 -0.59
C LEU A 16 4.83 -9.63 0.86
N ASP A 17 4.71 -10.92 1.18
CA ASP A 17 5.08 -11.46 2.48
C ASP A 17 6.58 -11.34 2.77
N ILE A 18 7.43 -11.38 1.74
CA ILE A 18 8.88 -11.20 1.87
C ILE A 18 9.18 -9.81 2.42
N ALA A 19 8.56 -8.77 1.84
CA ALA A 19 8.73 -7.39 2.29
C ALA A 19 8.20 -7.21 3.73
N ARG A 20 7.01 -7.74 4.03
CA ARG A 20 6.44 -7.69 5.39
C ARG A 20 7.38 -8.32 6.42
N LYS A 21 7.89 -9.53 6.16
CA LYS A 21 8.84 -10.23 7.04
C LYS A 21 10.12 -9.41 7.29
N ARG A 22 10.63 -8.69 6.30
CA ARG A 22 11.80 -7.81 6.47
C ARG A 22 11.48 -6.62 7.39
N LEU A 23 10.30 -6.04 7.26
CA LEU A 23 9.88 -4.90 8.06
C LEU A 23 9.55 -5.25 9.53
N GLU A 24 9.28 -6.52 9.85
CA GLU A 24 9.07 -6.98 11.24
C GLU A 24 10.24 -6.61 12.16
N GLN A 25 11.48 -6.69 11.67
CA GLN A 25 12.66 -6.32 12.48
C GLN A 25 12.67 -4.83 12.83
N VAL A 26 12.17 -3.98 11.94
CA VAL A 26 12.04 -2.54 12.16
C VAL A 26 10.88 -2.28 13.12
N LYS A 27 9.73 -2.94 12.91
CA LYS A 27 8.58 -2.85 13.81
C LYS A 27 8.92 -3.27 15.24
N ALA A 28 9.72 -4.31 15.42
CA ALA A 28 10.15 -4.76 16.74
C ALA A 28 11.01 -3.72 17.49
N LYS A 29 11.80 -2.92 16.76
CA LYS A 29 12.61 -1.83 17.33
C LYS A 29 11.80 -0.56 17.59
N HIS A 30 10.71 -0.37 16.85
CA HIS A 30 9.84 0.80 16.89
C HIS A 30 8.38 0.35 17.08
N PRO A 31 8.00 -0.21 18.23
CA PRO A 31 6.65 -0.73 18.44
C PRO A 31 5.56 0.35 18.34
N GLU A 32 5.91 1.63 18.53
CA GLU A 32 5.02 2.79 18.51
C GLU A 32 4.47 3.17 17.12
N ILE A 33 5.20 2.89 16.03
CA ILE A 33 4.74 3.20 14.68
C ILE A 33 3.70 2.17 14.23
N SER A 34 2.58 2.58 13.65
CA SER A 34 1.63 1.62 13.07
C SER A 34 2.26 0.84 11.91
N TYR A 35 1.79 -0.38 11.64
CA TYR A 35 2.21 -1.10 10.42
C TYR A 35 1.86 -0.30 9.17
N ALA A 36 0.70 0.37 9.15
CA ALA A 36 0.28 1.22 8.05
C ALA A 36 1.27 2.36 7.76
N ASP A 37 1.75 3.06 8.79
CA ASP A 37 2.75 4.11 8.61
C ASP A 37 4.14 3.53 8.30
N LEU A 38 4.50 2.39 8.92
CA LEU A 38 5.77 1.72 8.64
C LEU A 38 5.90 1.34 7.17
N TRP A 39 4.85 0.77 6.56
CA TRP A 39 4.87 0.37 5.15
C TRP A 39 4.97 1.57 4.20
N VAL A 40 4.28 2.67 4.51
CA VAL A 40 4.38 3.91 3.72
C VAL A 40 5.77 4.52 3.85
N LEU A 41 6.27 4.67 5.07
CA LEU A 41 7.59 5.25 5.32
C LEU A 41 8.70 4.43 4.67
N ALA A 42 8.66 3.09 4.81
CA ALA A 42 9.61 2.20 4.15
C ALA A 42 9.59 2.35 2.63
N SER A 43 8.40 2.56 2.03
CA SER A 43 8.27 2.80 0.59
C SER A 43 8.91 4.12 0.17
N TYR A 44 8.74 5.19 0.95
CA TYR A 44 9.33 6.50 0.66
C TYR A 44 10.86 6.43 0.75
N VAL A 45 11.38 5.82 1.81
CA VAL A 45 12.82 5.60 1.99
C VAL A 45 13.40 4.75 0.86
N ALA A 46 12.68 3.71 0.40
CA ALA A 46 13.13 2.90 -0.74
C ALA A 46 13.22 3.72 -2.03
N ILE A 47 12.22 4.57 -2.33
CA ILE A 47 12.23 5.45 -3.50
C ILE A 47 13.43 6.40 -3.45
N GLU A 48 13.63 7.08 -2.33
CA GLU A 48 14.74 8.02 -2.14
C GLU A 48 16.11 7.32 -2.21
N SER A 49 16.25 6.13 -1.60
CA SER A 49 17.49 5.35 -1.62
C SER A 49 17.89 4.87 -3.02
N MET A 50 16.94 4.75 -3.94
CA MET A 50 17.18 4.41 -5.34
C MET A 50 17.44 5.64 -6.23
N GLY A 51 17.62 6.83 -5.62
CA GLY A 51 17.82 8.09 -6.33
C GLY A 51 16.53 8.77 -6.80
N GLY A 52 15.37 8.32 -6.30
CA GLY A 52 14.09 8.98 -6.53
C GLY A 52 13.95 10.30 -5.75
N PRO A 53 12.83 11.02 -5.92
CA PRO A 53 12.58 12.25 -5.19
C PRO A 53 12.38 12.00 -3.70
N HIS A 54 12.75 12.99 -2.89
CA HIS A 54 12.31 13.03 -1.50
C HIS A 54 10.79 13.25 -1.43
N ILE A 55 10.10 12.46 -0.61
CA ILE A 55 8.66 12.55 -0.41
C ILE A 55 8.39 12.89 1.06
N GLU A 56 7.72 14.03 1.30
CA GLU A 56 7.36 14.46 2.65
C GLU A 56 6.46 13.40 3.34
N PHE A 57 6.96 12.83 4.44
CA PHE A 57 6.21 11.83 5.20
C PHE A 57 5.22 12.49 6.17
N ARG A 58 3.97 12.02 6.14
CA ARG A 58 2.92 12.38 7.11
C ARG A 58 2.40 11.11 7.78
N GLY A 59 2.67 10.99 9.08
CA GLY A 59 2.21 9.88 9.91
C GLY A 59 0.83 10.11 10.52
N GLY A 60 0.35 9.11 11.28
CA GLY A 60 -0.95 9.10 11.95
C GLY A 60 -1.92 8.04 11.41
N ARG A 61 -1.48 7.14 10.51
CA ARG A 61 -2.34 6.04 10.05
C ARG A 61 -2.56 5.07 11.19
N LYS A 62 -3.79 4.56 11.30
CA LYS A 62 -4.15 3.52 12.26
C LYS A 62 -4.12 2.16 11.58
N ASP A 63 -3.64 1.16 12.30
CA ASP A 63 -3.70 -0.22 11.84
C ASP A 63 -5.15 -0.70 11.83
N ALA A 64 -5.49 -1.51 10.82
CA ALA A 64 -6.76 -2.20 10.78
C ALA A 64 -6.79 -3.27 11.89
N THR A 65 -7.91 -3.37 12.59
CA THR A 65 -8.07 -4.26 13.77
C THR A 65 -9.00 -5.44 13.53
N ASP A 66 -9.71 -5.49 12.41
CA ASP A 66 -10.69 -6.54 12.07
C ASP A 66 -10.65 -6.87 10.57
N GLU A 67 -10.85 -8.14 10.22
CA GLU A 67 -10.97 -8.67 8.85
C GLU A 67 -12.05 -7.96 8.03
N LYS A 68 -13.07 -7.41 8.67
CA LYS A 68 -14.11 -6.59 8.01
C LYS A 68 -13.55 -5.35 7.31
N ALA A 69 -12.35 -4.90 7.70
CA ALA A 69 -11.66 -3.81 7.01
C ALA A 69 -11.05 -4.26 5.68
N CYS A 70 -10.91 -5.57 5.43
CA CYS A 70 -10.38 -6.06 4.17
C CYS A 70 -11.35 -5.81 3.02
N PRO A 71 -10.89 -5.18 1.95
CA PRO A 71 -11.68 -5.06 0.74
C PRO A 71 -11.87 -6.44 0.07
N PRO A 72 -12.91 -6.61 -0.76
CA PRO A 72 -13.04 -7.80 -1.59
C PRO A 72 -11.89 -7.89 -2.60
N ASN A 73 -11.50 -9.13 -2.94
CA ASN A 73 -10.50 -9.42 -3.97
C ASN A 73 -10.93 -8.86 -5.35
N GLY A 74 -9.95 -8.70 -6.24
CA GLY A 74 -10.19 -8.19 -7.61
C GLY A 74 -10.20 -6.66 -7.72
N ARG A 75 -9.77 -5.95 -6.67
CA ARG A 75 -9.52 -4.50 -6.75
C ARG A 75 -8.16 -4.14 -7.36
N LEU A 76 -7.20 -5.07 -7.34
CA LEU A 76 -5.88 -4.87 -7.91
C LEU A 76 -5.90 -5.00 -9.45
N PRO A 77 -5.06 -4.23 -10.16
CA PRO A 77 -5.00 -4.30 -11.61
C PRO A 77 -4.41 -5.62 -12.11
N ASP A 78 -5.07 -6.23 -13.09
CA ASP A 78 -4.55 -7.32 -13.91
C ASP A 78 -3.64 -6.82 -15.05
N ALA A 79 -2.39 -7.29 -15.06
CA ALA A 79 -1.37 -6.89 -16.03
C ALA A 79 -1.59 -7.45 -17.45
N SER A 80 -2.48 -8.43 -17.62
CA SER A 80 -2.81 -9.02 -18.93
C SER A 80 -3.84 -8.20 -19.73
N LYS A 81 -4.47 -7.19 -19.11
CA LYS A 81 -5.53 -6.39 -19.71
C LYS A 81 -5.01 -5.08 -20.31
N GLY A 82 -5.78 -4.53 -21.25
CA GLY A 82 -5.43 -3.30 -21.97
C GLY A 82 -5.80 -1.98 -21.26
N ALA A 83 -5.62 -0.87 -21.96
CA ALA A 83 -5.76 0.50 -21.43
C ALA A 83 -7.13 0.81 -20.80
N GLN A 84 -8.22 0.18 -21.26
CA GLN A 84 -9.53 0.40 -20.65
C GLN A 84 -9.57 -0.07 -19.19
N HIS A 85 -9.02 -1.26 -18.91
CA HIS A 85 -8.93 -1.80 -17.55
C HIS A 85 -8.08 -0.90 -16.65
N VAL A 86 -6.97 -0.35 -17.16
CA VAL A 86 -6.17 0.64 -16.43
C VAL A 86 -7.01 1.86 -16.06
N ARG A 87 -7.77 2.42 -17.02
CA ARG A 87 -8.65 3.57 -16.75
C ARG A 87 -9.72 3.26 -15.72
N ASP A 88 -10.33 2.09 -15.78
CA ASP A 88 -11.37 1.69 -14.84
C ASP A 88 -10.83 1.56 -13.40
N VAL A 89 -9.66 0.93 -13.24
CA VAL A 89 -9.00 0.76 -11.94
C VAL A 89 -8.56 2.11 -11.36
N PHE A 90 -7.84 2.91 -12.14
CA PHE A 90 -7.30 4.20 -11.66
C PHE A 90 -8.37 5.29 -11.55
N GLY A 91 -9.44 5.22 -12.34
CA GLY A 91 -10.61 6.09 -12.21
C GLY A 91 -11.33 5.89 -10.88
N ARG A 92 -11.45 4.66 -10.40
CA ARG A 92 -11.97 4.35 -9.06
C ARG A 92 -11.07 4.87 -7.94
N LEU A 93 -9.76 4.84 -8.14
CA LEU A 93 -8.75 5.35 -7.20
C LEU A 93 -8.55 6.87 -7.29
N ILE A 94 -9.51 7.60 -7.88
CA ILE A 94 -9.56 9.06 -7.99
C ILE A 94 -8.37 9.74 -8.70
N PHE A 95 -7.44 8.99 -9.29
CA PHE A 95 -6.29 9.52 -10.04
C PHE A 95 -6.69 10.22 -11.35
N LEU A 96 -7.83 9.85 -11.93
CA LEU A 96 -8.32 10.41 -13.20
C LEU A 96 -9.38 11.50 -13.03
N LYS A 97 -9.76 11.83 -11.78
CA LYS A 97 -10.57 13.03 -11.54
C LYS A 97 -9.63 14.23 -11.61
N PRO A 98 -9.99 15.34 -12.28
CA PRO A 98 -9.23 16.56 -12.16
C PRO A 98 -9.22 16.95 -10.68
N THR A 99 -8.09 16.80 -10.02
CA THR A 99 -7.87 17.39 -8.70
C THR A 99 -7.99 18.89 -8.92
N LEU A 100 -9.10 19.47 -8.49
CA LEU A 100 -9.31 20.91 -8.58
C LEU A 100 -8.14 21.61 -7.87
N LYS A 101 -7.40 22.35 -8.69
CA LYS A 101 -6.37 23.30 -8.32
C LYS A 101 -6.96 24.30 -7.32
N ASN A 102 -6.25 24.53 -6.21
CA ASN A 102 -6.22 25.82 -5.54
C ASN A 102 -4.75 26.22 -5.40
N THR A 103 -4.22 26.77 -6.50
CA THR A 103 -3.32 27.93 -6.51
C THR A 103 -4.12 29.07 -7.10
#